data_AF-A0A411MJA8-F1
#
_entry.id   AF-A0A411MJA8-F1
#
_cell.length_a   1.000
_cell.length_b   1.000
_cell.length_c   1.000
_cell.angle_alpha   90.00
_cell.angle_beta   90.00
_cell.angle_gamma   90.00
#
_symmetry.space_group_name_H-M   'P 1'
#
loop_
_entity.id
_entity.type
_entity.pdbx_description
1 polymer ?
#
loop_
_entity_poly.entity_id
_entity_poly.type
_entity_poly.pdbx_seq_one_letter_code
_entity_poly.pdbx_strand_id
1 'polypeptide(L)' 'MMNDYEEDFCLPDSPTLVQMWKHQAVLMTNEAEYLNTELLKARQDIAKLVAINAELADQLLSQWERRCGDPT' A
#
# COMPACT_ATOMS: atom_id res chain seq x y z
N MET A 1 12.56 20.28 -37.25
CA MET A 1 12.39 18.85 -36.92
C MET A 1 10.93 18.67 -36.56
N MET A 2 10.13 18.13 -37.49
CA MET A 2 8.80 17.61 -37.14
C MET A 2 9.05 16.29 -36.43
N ASN A 3 8.35 16.05 -35.32
CA ASN A 3 8.53 14.83 -34.55
C ASN A 3 7.83 13.68 -35.26
N ASP A 4 8.60 12.68 -35.68
CA ASP A 4 8.14 11.47 -36.40
C ASP A 4 7.36 10.48 -35.51
N TYR A 5 6.79 10.93 -34.39
CA TYR A 5 6.07 10.07 -33.45
C TYR A 5 4.82 9.42 -34.06
N GLU A 6 4.22 9.99 -35.10
CA GLU A 6 3.02 9.40 -35.74
C GLU A 6 3.36 8.18 -36.62
N GLU A 7 4.58 8.04 -37.14
CA GLU A 7 4.95 6.94 -38.03
C GLU A 7 5.15 5.61 -37.27
N ASP A 8 5.65 5.65 -36.03
CA ASP A 8 5.92 4.46 -35.21
C ASP A 8 4.63 3.75 -34.73
N PHE A 9 3.51 4.47 -34.59
CA PHE A 9 2.22 3.88 -34.17
C PHE A 9 1.46 3.18 -35.30
N CYS A 10 1.91 3.33 -36.54
CA CYS A 10 1.21 2.84 -37.74
C CYS A 10 1.90 1.66 -38.43
N LEU A 11 2.90 1.02 -37.81
CA LEU A 11 3.48 -0.20 -38.37
C LEU A 11 2.41 -1.30 -38.42
N PRO A 12 2.40 -2.19 -39.43
CA PRO A 12 1.37 -3.21 -39.61
C PRO A 12 1.17 -4.14 -38.41
N ASP A 13 2.21 -4.31 -37.60
CA ASP A 13 2.24 -5.16 -36.41
C ASP A 13 2.10 -4.37 -35.10
N SER A 14 1.95 -3.03 -35.18
CA SER A 14 1.74 -2.18 -34.01
C SER A 14 0.35 -2.42 -33.40
N PRO A 15 0.25 -2.47 -32.05
CA PRO A 15 -1.05 -2.44 -31.39
C PRO A 15 -1.81 -1.17 -31.80
N THR A 16 -3.07 -1.33 -32.19
CA THR A 16 -3.96 -0.19 -32.42
C THR A 16 -4.10 0.62 -31.14
N LEU A 17 -4.39 1.92 -31.27
CA LEU A 17 -4.64 2.79 -30.12
C LEU A 17 -5.67 2.18 -29.16
N VAL A 18 -6.77 1.61 -29.67
CA VAL A 18 -7.80 0.94 -28.85
C VAL A 18 -7.25 -0.26 -28.08
N GLN A 19 -6.36 -1.07 -28.68
CA GLN A 19 -5.70 -2.17 -27.98
C GLN A 19 -4.76 -1.67 -26.88
N MET A 20 -4.04 -0.58 -27.13
CA MET A 20 -3.20 0.07 -26.11
C MET A 20 -4.03 0.58 -24.93
N TRP A 21 -5.15 1.28 -25.17
CA TRP A 21 -6.04 1.73 -24.10
C TRP A 21 -6.65 0.57 -23.31
N LYS A 22 -7.04 -0.52 -23.98
CA LYS A 22 -7.52 -1.74 -23.30
C LYS A 22 -6.44 -2.34 -22.42
N HIS A 23 -5.20 -2.43 -22.91
CA HIS A 23 -4.08 -2.93 -22.12
C HIS A 23 -3.79 -2.02 -20.93
N GLN A 24 -3.80 -0.70 -21.13
CA GLN A 24 -3.61 0.28 -20.06
C GLN A 24 -4.68 0.14 -18.96
N ALA A 25 -5.94 -0.07 -19.33
CA ALA A 25 -7.01 -0.29 -18.36
C ALA A 25 -6.77 -1.56 -17.51
N VAL A 26 -6.27 -2.63 -18.13
CA VAL A 26 -5.89 -3.86 -17.42
C VAL A 26 -4.74 -3.60 -16.45
N LEU A 27 -3.68 -2.90 -16.90
CA LEU A 27 -2.54 -2.57 -16.04
C LEU A 27 -2.96 -1.76 -14.82
N MET A 28 -3.78 -0.71 -15.03
CA MET A 28 -4.29 0.12 -13.93
C MET A 28 -5.17 -0.66 -12.96
N THR A 29 -5.96 -1.61 -13.46
CA THR A 29 -6.82 -2.46 -12.62
C THR A 29 -5.97 -3.37 -11.74
N ASN A 30 -4.97 -4.03 -12.33
CA ASN A 30 -4.06 -4.91 -11.59
C ASN A 30 -3.25 -4.14 -10.54
N GLU A 31 -2.77 -2.94 -10.87
CA GLU A 31 -2.05 -2.07 -9.93
C GLU A 31 -2.97 -1.64 -8.78
N ALA A 32 -4.21 -1.26 -9.05
CA ALA A 32 -5.17 -0.89 -8.02
C ALA A 32 -5.50 -2.06 -7.07
N GLU A 33 -5.69 -3.26 -7.61
CA GLU A 33 -5.93 -4.48 -6.81
C GLU A 33 -4.73 -4.83 -5.92
N TYR A 34 -3.51 -4.72 -6.46
CA TYR A 34 -2.29 -4.92 -5.72
C TYR A 34 -2.15 -3.92 -4.57
N LEU A 35 -2.31 -2.62 -4.86
CA LEU A 35 -2.23 -1.56 -3.85
C LEU A 35 -3.29 -1.71 -2.77
N ASN A 36 -4.50 -2.12 -3.11
CA ASN A 36 -5.56 -2.37 -2.15
C ASN A 36 -5.19 -3.53 -1.19
N THR A 37 -4.57 -4.58 -1.72
CA THR A 37 -4.09 -5.71 -0.91
C THR A 37 -3.00 -5.29 0.07
N GLU A 38 -2.01 -4.53 -0.40
CA GLU A 38 -0.94 -4.02 0.46
C GLU A 38 -1.47 -3.03 1.51
N LEU A 39 -2.44 -2.19 1.15
CA LEU A 39 -3.10 -1.28 2.09
C LEU A 39 -3.87 -2.03 3.19
N LEU A 40 -4.55 -3.13 2.84
CA LEU A 40 -5.22 -3.98 3.84
C LEU A 40 -4.22 -4.62 4.80
N LYS A 41 -3.10 -5.14 4.30
CA LYS A 41 -2.02 -5.68 5.15
C LYS A 41 -1.46 -4.61 6.08
N ALA A 42 -1.11 -3.44 5.55
CA ALA A 42 -0.59 -2.33 6.33
C ALA A 42 -1.57 -1.91 7.45
N ARG A 43 -2.88 -1.86 7.17
CA ARG A 43 -3.90 -1.58 8.19
C ARG A 43 -3.93 -2.62 9.31
N GLN A 44 -3.82 -3.90 8.96
CA GLN A 44 -3.77 -4.99 9.95
C GLN A 44 -2.50 -4.90 10.80
N ASP A 45 -1.37 -4.59 10.20
CA ASP A 45 -0.10 -4.49 10.93
C ASP A 45 -0.08 -3.27 11.86
N ILE A 46 -0.64 -2.13 11.43
CA ILE A 46 -0.85 -0.97 12.31
C ILE A 46 -1.73 -1.35 13.49
N ALA A 47 -2.83 -2.06 13.27
CA ALA A 47 -3.73 -2.48 14.35
C ALA A 47 -3.00 -3.38 15.37
N LYS A 48 -2.15 -4.32 14.91
CA LYS A 48 -1.31 -5.14 15.78
C LYS A 48 -0.33 -4.29 16.60
N LEU A 49 0.35 -3.35 15.96
CA LEU A 49 1.30 -2.46 16.64
C LEU A 49 0.62 -1.58 17.69
N VAL A 50 -0.60 -1.09 17.40
CA VAL A 50 -1.41 -0.34 18.37
C VAL A 50 -1.77 -1.22 19.58
N ALA A 51 -2.19 -2.46 19.35
CA ALA A 51 -2.51 -3.40 20.43
C ALA A 51 -1.28 -3.70 21.30
N ILE A 52 -0.13 -3.96 20.68
CA ILE A 52 1.15 -4.20 21.39
C ILE A 52 1.53 -2.97 22.21
N ASN A 53 1.41 -1.77 21.65
CA ASN A 53 1.73 -0.53 22.38
C ASN A 53 0.80 -0.32 23.58
N ALA A 54 -0.50 -0.61 23.45
CA ALA A 54 -1.43 -0.53 24.56
C ALA A 54 -1.06 -1.52 25.67
N GLU A 55 -0.76 -2.77 25.32
CA GLU A 55 -0.36 -3.79 26.28
C GLU A 55 0.96 -3.41 26.99
N LEU A 56 1.95 -2.90 26.25
CA LEU A 56 3.21 -2.45 26.83
C LEU A 56 3.01 -1.25 27.77
N ALA A 57 2.13 -0.32 27.44
CA ALA A 57 1.79 0.81 28.31
C ALA A 57 1.16 0.33 29.62
N ASP A 58 0.22 -0.62 29.56
CA ASP A 58 -0.41 -1.21 30.74
C ASP A 58 0.60 -1.99 31.60
N GLN A 59 1.51 -2.74 30.94
CA GLN A 59 2.58 -3.45 31.64
C GLN A 59 3.52 -2.46 32.36
N LEU A 60 3.91 -1.36 31.72
CA LEU A 60 4.74 -0.34 32.33
C LEU A 60 4.04 0.35 33.51
N LEU A 61 2.75 0.68 33.36
CA LEU A 61 1.96 1.25 34.45
C LEU A 61 1.88 0.30 35.64
N SER A 62 1.54 -0.97 35.42
CA SER A 62 1.45 -1.96 36.50
C SER A 62 2.80 -2.26 37.16
N GLN A 63 3.90 -2.19 36.41
CA GLN A 63 5.25 -2.30 36.97
C GLN A 63 5.63 -1.07 37.80
N TRP A 64 5.27 0.12 37.33
CA TRP A 64 5.47 1.36 38.08
C TRP A 64 4.68 1.35 39.38
N GLU A 65 3.39 0.96 39.35
CA GLU A 65 2.56 0.81 40.55
C GLU A 65 3.16 -0.22 41.52
N ARG A 66 3.64 -1.37 41.04
CA ARG A 66 4.32 -2.36 41.90
C ARG A 66 5.61 -1.84 42.53
N ARG A 67 6.30 -0.91 41.89
CA ARG A 67 7.62 -0.41 42.31
C ARG A 67 7.54 0.89 43.13
N CYS A 68 6.53 1.71 42.90
CA CYS A 68 6.35 3.04 43.49
C CYS A 68 5.06 3.16 44.32
N GLY A 69 4.12 2.23 44.18
CA GLY A 69 2.82 2.22 44.86
C GLY A 69 2.82 1.65 46.28
N ASP A 70 3.99 1.49 46.91
CA ASP A 70 4.05 1.27 48.35
C ASP A 70 5.26 1.98 49.00
N PRO A 71 4.98 3.08 49.71
CA PRO A 71 5.61 3.31 50.99
C PRO A 71 4.58 3.71 52.06
N THR A 72 3.69 2.78 52.48
CA THR A 72 3.11 2.61 53.83
C THR A 72 1.90 1.69 53.82
#